data_AF-A0A9D8TC21-F1
#
_entry.id   AF-A0A9D8TC21-F1
#
_cell.length_a   1.000
_cell.length_b   1.000
_cell.length_c   1.000
_cell.angle_alpha   90.00
_cell.angle_beta   90.00
_cell.angle_gamma   90.00
#
_symmetry.space_group_name_H-M   'P 1'
#
loop_
_entity.id
_entity.type
_entity.pdbx_description
1 polymer ?
#
loop_
_entity_poly.entity_id
_entity_poly.type
_entity_poly.pdbx_seq_one_letter_code
_entity_poly.pdbx_strand_id
1 'polypeptide(L)'
;AVSKDRGETWSKAQKTNMPDARTKQSAGNLPDGTAFMAGNPVSNKRRVPLVLTLSSDGNVFNQAYLLRSDDDIQALRYPGKAKSSNSGYSYPKSMVAGDYLYVSYATNKEDIQFTRVPLASIALNTTDLRPADMSEVLSFAIFHLNGTLVYRSMEGESLQHFDWSSLDNGVYVLQMHAAQTIQSKLISVKK
;
A
#
# COMPACT_ATOMS: atom_id res chain seq x y z
N ALA A 1 -10.17 -20.09 0.57
CA ALA A 1 -10.07 -21.17 1.59
C ALA A 1 -10.01 -20.49 2.95
N VAL A 2 -10.39 -21.19 4.02
CA VAL A 2 -10.37 -20.66 5.39
C VAL A 2 -9.66 -21.69 6.26
N SER A 3 -8.79 -21.23 7.16
CA SER A 3 -8.24 -22.01 8.26
C SER A 3 -8.88 -21.55 9.56
N LYS A 4 -9.09 -22.50 10.49
CA LYS A 4 -9.58 -22.23 11.86
C LYS A 4 -8.55 -22.61 12.93
N ASP A 5 -7.37 -23.01 12.51
CA ASP A 5 -6.29 -23.61 13.31
C ASP A 5 -4.94 -22.98 12.95
N ARG A 6 -4.94 -21.66 12.71
CA ARG A 6 -3.72 -20.88 12.44
C ARG A 6 -2.89 -21.37 11.25
N GLY A 7 -3.55 -21.95 10.25
CA GLY A 7 -2.95 -22.33 8.98
C GLY A 7 -2.50 -23.79 8.89
N GLU A 8 -2.73 -24.61 9.92
CA GLU A 8 -2.42 -26.05 9.91
C GLU A 8 -3.29 -26.79 8.90
N THR A 9 -4.60 -26.51 8.89
CA THR A 9 -5.53 -27.07 7.90
C THR A 9 -6.35 -25.99 7.20
N TRP A 10 -6.79 -26.31 5.99
CA TRP A 10 -7.53 -25.40 5.13
C TRP A 10 -8.77 -26.09 4.56
N SER A 11 -9.87 -25.35 4.53
CA SER A 11 -11.05 -25.74 3.77
C SER A 11 -10.76 -25.73 2.26
N LYS A 12 -11.64 -26.38 1.48
CA LYS A 12 -11.61 -26.27 0.02
C LYS A 12 -11.72 -24.79 -0.40
N ALA A 13 -10.89 -24.38 -1.36
CA ALA A 13 -10.99 -23.04 -1.92
C ALA A 13 -12.35 -22.82 -2.59
N GLN A 14 -12.97 -21.69 -2.30
CA GLN A 14 -14.23 -21.26 -2.89
C GLN A 14 -13.97 -20.15 -3.89
N LYS A 15 -14.69 -20.19 -5.02
CA LYS A 15 -14.61 -19.14 -6.03
C LYS A 15 -15.35 -17.90 -5.52
N THR A 16 -14.71 -16.75 -5.61
CA THR A 16 -15.34 -15.46 -5.31
C THR A 16 -15.75 -14.76 -6.61
N ASN A 17 -16.53 -13.69 -6.49
CA ASN A 17 -16.86 -12.77 -7.58
C ASN A 17 -15.86 -11.61 -7.70
N MET A 18 -14.79 -11.58 -6.90
CA MET A 18 -13.79 -10.51 -6.93
C MET A 18 -13.01 -10.57 -8.25
N PRO A 19 -13.05 -9.53 -9.10
CA PRO A 19 -12.29 -9.53 -10.34
C PRO A 19 -10.78 -9.48 -10.05
N ASP A 20 -9.98 -10.12 -10.92
CA ASP A 20 -8.52 -10.17 -10.76
C ASP A 20 -7.79 -10.11 -12.11
N ALA A 21 -6.85 -9.17 -12.22
CA ALA A 21 -6.03 -8.98 -13.41
C ALA A 21 -4.82 -9.92 -13.52
N ARG A 22 -4.65 -10.86 -12.58
CA ARG A 22 -3.49 -11.76 -12.47
C ARG A 22 -2.17 -11.02 -12.21
N THR A 23 -2.24 -9.97 -11.38
CA THR A 23 -1.11 -9.10 -11.02
C THR A 23 -0.67 -9.27 -9.56
N LYS A 24 -1.19 -10.30 -8.88
CA LYS A 24 -1.19 -10.53 -7.43
C LYS A 24 -2.10 -9.57 -6.67
N GLN A 25 -2.54 -10.02 -5.49
CA GLN A 25 -3.18 -9.19 -4.49
C GLN A 25 -2.29 -9.04 -3.24
N SER A 26 -2.60 -8.05 -2.44
CA SER A 26 -2.15 -7.94 -1.04
C SER A 26 -3.36 -7.75 -0.16
N ALA A 27 -3.46 -8.46 0.95
CA ALA A 27 -4.60 -8.37 1.86
C ALA A 27 -4.13 -8.36 3.31
N GLY A 28 -4.95 -7.82 4.18
CA GLY A 28 -4.71 -7.74 5.62
C GLY A 28 -5.89 -7.13 6.35
N ASN A 29 -5.67 -6.80 7.62
CA ASN A 29 -6.63 -6.09 8.46
C ASN A 29 -6.02 -4.80 8.97
N LEU A 30 -6.84 -3.76 9.06
CA LEU A 30 -6.54 -2.55 9.82
C LEU A 30 -6.70 -2.83 11.33
N PRO A 31 -6.17 -1.97 12.21
CA PRO A 31 -6.27 -2.15 13.67
C PRO A 31 -7.72 -2.21 14.19
N ASP A 32 -8.67 -1.58 13.49
CA ASP A 32 -10.10 -1.64 13.82
C ASP A 32 -10.79 -2.95 13.38
N GLY A 33 -10.05 -3.88 12.78
CA GLY A 33 -10.55 -5.13 12.23
C GLY A 33 -11.07 -5.02 10.79
N THR A 34 -11.16 -3.81 10.21
CA THR A 34 -11.52 -3.63 8.79
C THR A 34 -10.58 -4.45 7.92
N ALA A 35 -11.11 -5.41 7.18
CA ALA A 35 -10.34 -6.19 6.22
C ALA A 35 -10.15 -5.38 4.94
N PHE A 36 -8.97 -5.50 4.32
CA PHE A 36 -8.65 -4.82 3.08
C PHE A 36 -7.98 -5.74 2.06
N MET A 37 -8.11 -5.38 0.78
CA MET A 37 -7.39 -6.01 -0.32
C MET A 37 -6.94 -4.95 -1.34
N ALA A 38 -5.63 -4.88 -1.60
CA ALA A 38 -5.04 -4.10 -2.67
C ALA A 38 -4.83 -4.97 -3.92
N GLY A 39 -5.31 -4.51 -5.07
CA GLY A 39 -5.22 -5.26 -6.33
C GLY A 39 -5.71 -4.47 -7.54
N ASN A 40 -5.82 -5.15 -8.68
CA ASN A 40 -6.39 -4.59 -9.91
C ASN A 40 -7.72 -5.30 -10.22
N PRO A 41 -8.87 -4.77 -9.75
CA PRO A 41 -10.15 -5.47 -9.78
C PRO A 41 -10.83 -5.33 -11.16
N VAL A 42 -10.17 -5.83 -12.20
CA VAL A 42 -10.71 -5.89 -13.56
C VAL A 42 -10.71 -7.34 -14.05
N SER A 43 -11.69 -7.70 -14.89
CA SER A 43 -11.85 -9.06 -15.43
C SER A 43 -10.96 -9.35 -16.65
N ASN A 44 -10.07 -8.42 -16.99
CA ASN A 44 -9.10 -8.54 -18.07
C ASN A 44 -7.67 -8.47 -17.50
N LYS A 45 -6.64 -8.59 -18.35
CA LYS A 45 -5.24 -8.56 -17.91
C LYS A 45 -4.67 -7.14 -17.78
N ARG A 46 -5.50 -6.08 -17.86
CA ARG A 46 -5.03 -4.71 -17.68
C ARG A 46 -4.65 -4.50 -16.22
N ARG A 47 -3.54 -3.79 -16.01
CA ARG A 47 -2.93 -3.60 -14.69
C ARG A 47 -3.31 -2.28 -14.05
N VAL A 48 -4.51 -1.85 -14.35
CA VAL A 48 -5.07 -0.54 -14.00
C VAL A 48 -6.59 -0.68 -13.93
N PRO A 49 -7.27 -0.02 -12.98
CA PRO A 49 -6.72 0.77 -11.86
C PRO A 49 -6.07 -0.09 -10.76
N LEU A 50 -5.21 0.51 -9.92
CA LEU A 50 -4.84 -0.07 -8.62
C LEU A 50 -5.85 0.44 -7.58
N VAL A 51 -6.48 -0.50 -6.87
CA VAL A 51 -7.62 -0.24 -5.98
C VAL A 51 -7.38 -0.90 -4.63
N LEU A 52 -7.82 -0.22 -3.57
CA LEU A 52 -7.98 -0.79 -2.24
C LEU A 52 -9.46 -1.08 -2.01
N THR A 53 -9.85 -2.35 -1.89
CA THR A 53 -11.21 -2.73 -1.48
C THR A 53 -11.26 -3.03 0.01
N LEU A 54 -12.37 -2.70 0.65
CA LEU A 54 -12.56 -2.81 2.10
C LEU A 54 -13.80 -3.65 2.43
N SER A 55 -13.74 -4.28 3.59
CA SER A 55 -14.81 -5.10 4.16
C SER A 55 -14.82 -4.94 5.67
N SER A 56 -15.98 -4.66 6.26
CA SER A 56 -16.15 -4.59 7.72
C SER A 56 -16.10 -5.96 8.39
N ASP A 57 -16.42 -7.04 7.65
CA ASP A 57 -16.59 -8.40 8.17
C ASP A 57 -15.58 -9.44 7.63
N GLY A 58 -14.72 -9.02 6.69
CA GLY A 58 -13.75 -9.89 6.03
C GLY A 58 -14.33 -10.83 4.96
N ASN A 59 -15.64 -10.77 4.69
CA ASN A 59 -16.32 -11.64 3.73
C ASN A 59 -16.84 -10.85 2.51
N VAL A 60 -17.50 -9.72 2.74
CA VAL A 60 -18.11 -8.90 1.69
C VAL A 60 -17.31 -7.62 1.51
N PHE A 61 -16.64 -7.50 0.37
CA PHE A 61 -15.87 -6.31 -0.02
C PHE A 61 -16.73 -5.39 -0.88
N ASN A 62 -17.37 -4.40 -0.26
CA ASN A 62 -18.36 -3.52 -0.89
C ASN A 62 -17.96 -2.03 -0.92
N GLN A 63 -16.78 -1.69 -0.40
CA GLN A 63 -16.19 -0.35 -0.56
C GLN A 63 -14.87 -0.44 -1.31
N ALA A 64 -14.57 0.58 -2.11
CA ALA A 64 -13.37 0.62 -2.95
C ALA A 64 -12.82 2.05 -3.05
N TYR A 65 -11.50 2.18 -2.91
CA TYR A 65 -10.76 3.43 -3.06
C TYR A 65 -9.76 3.30 -4.20
N LEU A 66 -9.74 4.30 -5.08
CA LEU A 66 -8.77 4.38 -6.16
C LEU A 66 -7.40 4.80 -5.60
N LEU A 67 -6.39 3.92 -5.70
CA LEU A 67 -5.03 4.27 -5.32
C LEU A 67 -4.25 4.87 -6.48
N ARG A 68 -4.43 4.31 -7.69
CA ARG A 68 -3.83 4.79 -8.93
C ARG A 68 -4.69 4.49 -10.15
N SER A 69 -4.77 5.45 -11.05
CA SER A 69 -5.49 5.39 -12.33
C SER A 69 -4.54 5.38 -13.53
N ASP A 70 -5.13 5.32 -14.73
CA ASP A 70 -4.44 5.23 -16.02
C ASP A 70 -3.70 6.53 -16.39
N ASP A 71 -4.20 7.67 -15.89
CA ASP A 71 -3.64 9.01 -16.10
C ASP A 71 -2.36 9.28 -15.30
N ASP A 72 -2.04 8.45 -14.31
CA ASP A 72 -0.81 8.55 -13.50
C ASP A 72 0.27 7.53 -13.91
N ILE A 73 0.04 6.75 -14.98
CA ILE A 73 1.01 5.76 -15.46
C ILE A 73 2.18 6.46 -16.15
N GLN A 74 3.39 6.20 -15.67
CA GLN A 74 4.61 6.70 -16.27
C GLN A 74 4.91 5.96 -17.58
N ALA A 75 5.54 6.65 -18.53
CA ALA A 75 5.98 6.02 -19.78
C ALA A 75 7.01 4.92 -19.48
N LEU A 76 6.92 3.80 -20.20
CA LEU A 76 7.91 2.73 -20.13
C LEU A 76 9.23 3.22 -20.74
N ARG A 77 10.32 3.26 -19.97
CA ARG A 77 11.62 3.73 -20.47
C ARG A 77 12.48 2.60 -21.03
N TYR A 78 12.40 1.41 -20.43
CA TYR A 78 13.21 0.28 -20.85
C TYR A 78 12.34 -0.86 -21.41
N PRO A 79 12.50 -1.23 -22.70
CA PRO A 79 11.76 -2.34 -23.27
C PRO A 79 12.09 -3.65 -22.55
N GLY A 80 11.16 -4.59 -22.55
CA GLY A 80 11.38 -5.88 -21.92
C GLY A 80 10.22 -6.84 -22.12
N LYS A 81 10.53 -8.14 -22.04
CA LYS A 81 9.53 -9.20 -22.21
C LYS A 81 8.41 -9.02 -21.19
N ALA A 82 7.17 -8.96 -21.69
CA ALA A 82 5.96 -8.79 -20.91
C ALA A 82 5.91 -7.50 -20.05
N LYS A 83 6.65 -6.44 -20.42
CA LYS A 83 6.50 -5.07 -19.87
C LYS A 83 5.49 -4.27 -20.71
N SER A 84 5.77 -4.03 -21.99
CA SER A 84 4.95 -3.15 -22.85
C SER A 84 3.51 -3.63 -23.04
N SER A 85 3.30 -4.93 -23.26
CA SER A 85 1.95 -5.51 -23.39
C SER A 85 1.17 -5.60 -22.08
N ASN A 86 1.81 -5.32 -20.94
CA ASN A 86 1.23 -5.38 -19.60
C ASN A 86 1.60 -4.14 -18.77
N SER A 87 1.56 -2.96 -19.39
CA SER A 87 1.77 -1.67 -18.74
C SER A 87 0.80 -1.47 -17.56
N GLY A 88 1.24 -0.78 -16.52
CA GLY A 88 0.48 -0.46 -15.30
C GLY A 88 1.08 -1.05 -14.01
N TYR A 89 0.25 -1.16 -12.98
CA TYR A 89 0.65 -1.43 -11.60
C TYR A 89 0.61 -2.93 -11.28
N SER A 90 1.65 -3.47 -10.65
CA SER A 90 1.78 -4.91 -10.40
C SER A 90 2.34 -5.20 -9.03
N TYR A 91 2.07 -6.41 -8.55
CA TYR A 91 2.68 -6.96 -7.35
C TYR A 91 2.46 -6.10 -6.10
N PRO A 92 1.22 -5.65 -5.82
CA PRO A 92 0.97 -4.88 -4.62
C PRO A 92 1.40 -5.66 -3.38
N LYS A 93 1.99 -4.96 -2.43
CA LYS A 93 2.34 -5.43 -1.08
C LYS A 93 1.98 -4.33 -0.10
N SER A 94 1.47 -4.72 1.05
CA SER A 94 0.88 -3.79 2.01
C SER A 94 1.38 -4.01 3.41
N MET A 95 1.53 -2.92 4.15
CA MET A 95 1.93 -2.92 5.56
C MET A 95 1.22 -1.78 6.29
N VAL A 96 0.65 -2.08 7.44
CA VAL A 96 0.18 -1.05 8.38
C VAL A 96 1.37 -0.63 9.24
N ALA A 97 1.62 0.67 9.35
CA ALA A 97 2.67 1.22 10.19
C ALA A 97 2.25 2.61 10.70
N GLY A 98 2.23 2.78 12.03
CA GLY A 98 1.64 3.96 12.66
C GLY A 98 0.19 4.16 12.21
N ASP A 99 -0.16 5.41 11.89
CA ASP A 99 -1.51 5.80 11.48
C ASP A 99 -1.79 5.63 9.97
N TYR A 100 -0.98 4.82 9.28
CA TYR A 100 -1.07 4.69 7.83
C TYR A 100 -1.02 3.23 7.34
N LEU A 101 -1.73 3.00 6.24
CA LEU A 101 -1.55 1.85 5.37
C LEU A 101 -0.60 2.25 4.22
N TYR A 102 0.50 1.52 4.08
CA TYR A 102 1.40 1.63 2.94
C TYR A 102 1.09 0.52 1.95
N VAL A 103 0.94 0.86 0.68
CA VAL A 103 0.76 -0.08 -0.43
C VAL A 103 1.86 0.15 -1.45
N SER A 104 2.89 -0.69 -1.46
CA SER A 104 3.96 -0.69 -2.46
C SER A 104 3.60 -1.54 -3.67
N TYR A 105 4.11 -1.20 -4.85
CA TYR A 105 3.87 -1.91 -6.10
C TYR A 105 4.91 -1.52 -7.15
N ALA A 106 5.00 -2.31 -8.22
CA ALA A 106 5.81 -2.01 -9.38
C ALA A 106 4.98 -1.35 -10.47
N THR A 107 5.43 -0.21 -11.00
CA THR A 107 4.86 0.38 -12.22
C THR A 107 5.68 -0.07 -13.43
N ASN A 108 5.00 -0.64 -14.42
CA ASN A 108 5.60 -1.16 -15.66
C ASN A 108 6.71 -2.21 -15.46
N LYS A 109 6.77 -2.81 -14.26
CA LYS A 109 7.89 -3.66 -13.81
C LYS A 109 9.25 -2.95 -13.96
N GLU A 110 9.29 -1.67 -13.66
CA GLU A 110 10.46 -0.81 -13.84
C GLU A 110 10.69 0.08 -12.64
N ASP A 111 9.65 0.79 -12.21
CA ASP A 111 9.69 1.61 -11.02
C ASP A 111 9.06 0.88 -9.86
N ILE A 112 9.61 1.07 -8.66
CA ILE A 112 8.96 0.69 -7.41
C ILE A 112 8.40 1.96 -6.78
N GLN A 113 7.13 1.91 -6.45
CA GLN A 113 6.39 3.02 -5.87
C GLN A 113 5.60 2.55 -4.66
N PHE A 114 5.12 3.49 -3.87
CA PHE A 114 4.07 3.21 -2.90
C PHE A 114 3.02 4.32 -2.82
N THR A 115 1.85 3.94 -2.31
CA THR A 115 0.79 4.84 -1.89
C THR A 115 0.66 4.73 -0.37
N ARG A 116 0.66 5.85 0.33
CA ARG A 116 0.35 5.91 1.77
C ARG A 116 -1.07 6.41 1.97
N VAL A 117 -1.90 5.70 2.74
CA VAL A 117 -3.31 6.02 3.01
C VAL A 117 -3.52 6.19 4.51
N PRO A 118 -4.07 7.33 5.00
CA PRO A 118 -4.38 7.50 6.41
C PRO A 118 -5.43 6.49 6.88
N LEU A 119 -5.18 5.76 7.97
CA LEU A 119 -6.10 4.74 8.49
C LEU A 119 -7.48 5.32 8.82
N ALA A 120 -7.51 6.50 9.44
CA ALA A 120 -8.76 7.19 9.79
C ALA A 120 -9.66 7.52 8.59
N SER A 121 -9.11 7.54 7.36
CA SER A 121 -9.89 7.77 6.14
C SER A 121 -10.56 6.51 5.58
N ILE A 122 -10.16 5.33 6.03
CA ILE A 122 -10.57 4.03 5.48
C ILE A 122 -11.04 3.02 6.55
N ALA A 123 -11.03 3.40 7.83
CA ALA A 123 -11.61 2.60 8.91
C ALA A 123 -13.13 2.50 8.75
N LEU A 124 -13.67 1.28 8.71
CA LEU A 124 -15.12 1.03 8.62
C LEU A 124 -15.71 0.62 9.96
N ASN A 125 -14.89 0.04 10.82
CA ASN A 125 -15.33 -0.47 12.10
C ASN A 125 -15.02 0.59 13.15
N THR A 126 -16.02 0.87 13.98
CA THR A 126 -15.74 1.54 15.25
C THR A 126 -15.08 0.52 16.14
N THR A 127 -13.85 0.78 16.52
CA THR A 127 -13.31 0.10 17.68
C THR A 127 -13.94 0.76 18.90
N ASP A 128 -14.38 -0.05 19.87
CA ASP A 128 -14.44 0.37 21.27
C ASP A 128 -12.97 0.54 21.72
N LEU A 129 -12.28 1.52 21.13
CA LEU A 129 -11.04 2.00 21.68
C LEU A 129 -11.48 2.70 22.96
N ARG A 130 -11.41 1.98 24.09
CA ARG A 130 -10.64 2.59 25.17
C ARG A 130 -9.39 3.10 24.47
N PRO A 131 -9.11 4.42 24.45
CA PRO A 131 -7.83 4.87 23.97
C PRO A 131 -6.85 3.95 24.67
N ALA A 132 -6.09 3.15 23.92
CA ALA A 132 -4.89 2.63 24.50
C ALA A 132 -4.25 3.88 25.09
N ASP A 133 -4.08 3.90 26.42
CA ASP A 133 -3.46 5.02 27.09
C ASP A 133 -2.26 5.39 26.21
N MET A 134 -2.32 6.58 25.61
CA MET A 134 -1.40 6.98 24.55
C MET A 134 0.04 7.03 25.08
N SER A 135 0.23 6.78 26.39
CA SER A 135 1.48 6.56 27.08
C SER A 135 2.10 5.15 26.90
N GLU A 136 1.32 4.07 26.70
CA GLU A 136 1.85 2.69 26.70
C GLU A 136 2.13 2.10 25.30
N VAL A 137 1.54 2.66 24.24
CA VAL A 137 1.84 2.27 22.84
C VAL A 137 3.17 2.85 22.35
N LEU A 138 3.90 3.58 23.20
CA LEU A 138 5.18 4.21 22.92
C LEU A 138 6.40 3.26 23.07
N SER A 139 6.24 1.95 23.23
CA SER A 139 7.37 1.06 23.52
C SER A 139 7.87 0.16 22.37
N PHE A 140 7.21 0.12 21.21
CA PHE A 140 7.78 -0.54 20.01
C PHE A 140 7.48 0.20 18.70
N ALA A 141 8.05 1.39 18.56
CA ALA A 141 8.35 2.00 17.26
C ALA A 141 9.52 2.98 17.48
N ILE A 142 10.67 2.79 16.84
CA ILE A 142 11.74 3.79 16.93
C ILE A 142 11.35 5.01 16.06
N PHE A 143 11.55 6.20 16.62
CA PHE A 143 10.67 7.38 16.60
C PHE A 143 10.93 8.49 15.57
N HIS A 144 9.91 9.37 15.52
CA HIS A 144 9.68 10.69 14.91
C HIS A 144 10.57 11.89 15.34
N LEU A 145 10.40 12.99 14.58
CA LEU A 145 10.43 14.43 14.94
C LEU A 145 11.28 14.87 16.14
N ASN A 146 12.46 15.43 15.85
CA ASN A 146 12.90 16.77 16.31
C ASN A 146 14.30 17.11 15.77
N GLY A 147 14.43 17.10 14.43
CA GLY A 147 15.39 17.98 13.76
C GLY A 147 16.89 17.79 13.99
N THR A 148 17.40 16.65 14.49
CA THR A 148 18.85 16.36 14.40
C THR A 148 19.13 14.88 14.26
N LEU A 149 19.86 14.54 13.19
CA LEU A 149 20.35 13.19 12.87
C LEU A 149 21.63 12.91 13.65
N VAL A 150 21.69 11.78 14.38
CA VAL A 150 22.95 11.15 14.77
C VAL A 150 22.88 9.66 14.45
N TYR A 151 23.58 9.23 13.39
CA TYR A 151 24.42 8.03 13.48
C TYR A 151 25.49 8.00 12.37
N ARG A 152 26.61 7.39 12.76
CA ARG A 152 27.93 7.33 12.12
C ARG A 152 27.98 6.37 10.93
N SER A 153 28.51 6.89 9.82
CA SER A 153 29.07 6.17 8.67
C SER A 153 29.65 4.78 8.99
N MET A 154 29.20 3.77 8.23
CA MET A 154 30.11 2.82 7.59
C MET A 154 30.11 3.20 6.10
N GLU A 155 31.31 3.42 5.57
CA GLU A 155 31.64 4.18 4.37
C GLU A 155 30.86 3.80 3.10
N GLY A 156 30.53 4.81 2.27
CA GLY A 156 30.28 4.63 0.84
C GLY A 156 28.93 5.12 0.31
N GLU A 157 28.87 6.42 0.02
CA GLU A 157 27.96 7.12 -0.91
C GLU A 157 26.50 7.44 -0.49
N SER A 158 26.14 8.68 -0.82
CA SER A 158 25.02 9.47 -0.33
C SER A 158 23.66 9.08 -0.93
N LEU A 159 22.68 8.83 -0.06
CA LEU A 159 21.26 8.92 -0.41
C LEU A 159 20.77 10.35 -0.08
N GLN A 160 20.30 11.07 -1.09
CA GLN A 160 19.74 12.40 -0.92
C GLN A 160 18.53 12.34 0.04
N HIS A 161 18.62 13.09 1.13
CA HIS A 161 17.63 13.15 2.21
C HIS A 161 16.34 13.82 1.71
N PHE A 162 15.20 13.17 1.94
CA PHE A 162 13.86 13.74 1.77
C PHE A 162 13.29 14.06 3.17
N ASP A 163 12.85 15.29 3.40
CA ASP A 163 12.31 15.73 4.70
C ASP A 163 10.83 15.34 4.84
N TRP A 164 10.61 14.22 5.50
CA TRP A 164 9.30 13.64 5.78
C TRP A 164 8.44 14.45 6.76
N SER A 165 9.02 15.42 7.49
CA SER A 165 8.29 16.22 8.49
C SER A 165 7.37 17.28 7.89
N SER A 166 7.45 17.52 6.58
CA SER A 166 6.65 18.50 5.85
C SER A 166 5.33 17.97 5.27
N LEU A 167 5.09 16.65 5.32
CA LEU A 167 3.91 16.02 4.73
C LEU A 167 2.74 16.04 5.72
N ASP A 168 1.61 16.66 5.31
CA ASP A 168 0.35 16.67 6.06
C ASP A 168 -0.38 15.31 6.07
N ASN A 169 -1.64 15.28 6.54
CA ASN A 169 -2.50 14.08 6.60
C ASN A 169 -3.02 13.60 5.20
N GLY A 170 -2.37 13.98 4.11
CA GLY A 170 -2.72 13.61 2.74
C GLY A 170 -2.31 12.20 2.30
N VAL A 171 -2.70 11.86 1.07
CA VAL A 171 -2.25 10.65 0.36
C VAL A 171 -1.03 10.98 -0.49
N TYR A 172 0.04 10.22 -0.27
CA TYR A 172 1.34 10.49 -0.89
C TYR A 172 1.80 9.35 -1.78
N VAL A 173 2.53 9.75 -2.82
CA VAL A 173 3.19 8.87 -3.77
C VAL A 173 4.67 9.13 -3.71
N LEU A 174 5.43 8.10 -3.32
CA LEU A 174 6.86 8.11 -3.55
C LEU A 174 7.17 7.20 -4.74
N GLN A 175 8.00 7.70 -5.64
CA GLN A 175 8.54 6.95 -6.76
C GLN A 175 10.05 6.86 -6.64
N MET A 176 10.55 5.63 -6.69
CA MET A 176 11.97 5.34 -6.80
C MET A 176 12.27 4.83 -8.20
N HIS A 177 13.12 5.54 -8.92
CA HIS A 177 13.60 5.10 -10.22
C HIS A 177 14.79 4.15 -10.09
N ALA A 178 14.92 3.22 -11.04
CA ALA A 178 16.08 2.32 -11.13
C ALA A 178 17.44 3.07 -11.28
N ALA A 179 17.42 4.40 -11.48
CA ALA A 179 18.56 5.30 -11.39
C ALA A 179 18.31 6.37 -10.30
N GLN A 180 18.66 6.03 -9.06
CA GLN A 180 19.07 6.88 -7.92
C GLN A 180 18.28 8.15 -7.49
N THR A 181 17.21 8.58 -8.16
CA THR A 181 16.44 9.77 -7.72
C THR A 181 15.09 9.38 -7.12
N ILE A 182 14.87 9.79 -5.87
CA ILE A 182 13.57 9.70 -5.18
C ILE A 182 12.76 10.96 -5.55
N GLN A 183 11.58 10.78 -6.14
CA GLN A 183 10.64 11.88 -6.40
C GLN A 183 9.34 11.64 -5.64
N SER A 184 8.82 12.67 -4.95
CA SER A 184 7.52 12.64 -4.27
C SER A 184 6.49 13.48 -5.04
N LYS A 185 5.28 12.97 -5.18
CA LYS A 185 4.14 13.71 -5.76
C LYS A 185 2.93 13.58 -4.82
N LEU A 186 2.28 14.70 -4.50
CA LEU A 186 0.98 14.69 -3.84
C LEU A 186 -0.07 14.30 -4.88
N ILE A 187 -0.84 13.25 -4.62
CA ILE A 187 -1.97 12.88 -5.47
C ILE A 187 -3.22 12.87 -4.60
N SER A 188 -4.12 13.83 -4.86
CA SER A 188 -5.43 13.89 -4.22
C SER A 188 -6.25 12.67 -4.66
N VAL A 189 -6.49 11.73 -3.75
CA VAL A 189 -7.52 10.71 -3.94
C VAL A 189 -8.87 11.39 -3.76
N LYS A 190 -9.62 11.57 -4.85
CA LYS A 190 -11.00 12.04 -4.79
C LYS A 190 -11.86 10.96 -4.15
N LYS A 191 -12.67 11.36 -3.16
CA LYS A 191 -13.75 10.55 -2.58
C LYS A 191 -14.72 10.09 -3.66
#